data_AF-A0A7C5KIX2-F1
#
_entry.id   AF-A0A7C5KIX2-F1
#
_cell.length_a   1.000
_cell.length_b   1.000
_cell.length_c   1.000
_cell.angle_alpha   90.00
_cell.angle_beta   90.00
_cell.angle_gamma   90.00
#
_symmetry.space_group_name_H-M   'P 1'
#
loop_
_entity.id
_entity.type
_entity.pdbx_description
1 polymer ?
#
loop_
_entity_poly.entity_id
_entity_poly.type
_entity_poly.pdbx_seq_one_letter_code
_entity_poly.pdbx_strand_id
1 'polypeptide(L)'
;MGMSDFKNRRKKLVINKPVQRRIIFAVSFVPILGLVGATLAVALLAGRVLDEARLAEVNLPTLAPLFVSLFFFILTAGALVVVQALRYSHRIAGPMYRLCQSIKRIQKGDLDFHVKLRDGDELTEIATELNHLISTLKKEGFGKPQSELESGQESAPMTGEDKEEAAVLSGSQSGPDAH
;
A
#
# COMPACT_ATOMS: atom_id res chain seq x y z
N MET A 1 25.46 -28.91 24.21
CA MET A 1 24.86 -29.40 22.96
C MET A 1 23.50 -28.72 22.82
N GLY A 2 23.43 -27.64 22.04
CA GLY A 2 22.26 -26.75 21.97
C GLY A 2 21.22 -27.27 20.98
N MET A 3 19.97 -27.35 21.42
CA MET A 3 18.81 -27.62 20.56
C MET A 3 18.09 -26.28 20.35
N SER A 4 18.23 -25.69 19.16
CA SER A 4 17.50 -24.47 18.80
C SER A 4 16.05 -24.81 18.46
N ASP A 5 15.14 -24.42 19.35
CA ASP A 5 13.71 -24.42 19.10
C ASP A 5 13.38 -23.38 18.02
N PHE A 6 13.19 -23.82 16.77
CA PHE A 6 12.67 -22.98 15.71
C PHE A 6 11.19 -22.72 15.95
N LYS A 7 10.90 -21.74 16.81
CA LYS A 7 9.55 -21.23 17.06
C LYS A 7 9.04 -20.57 15.78
N ASN A 8 8.38 -21.36 14.94
CA ASN A 8 7.76 -20.93 13.70
C ASN A 8 6.59 -19.98 13.97
N ARG A 9 6.90 -18.68 14.11
CA ARG A 9 5.91 -17.59 14.35
C ARG A 9 5.35 -17.02 13.04
N ARG A 10 4.86 -17.84 12.11
CA ARG A 10 4.15 -17.30 10.93
C ARG A 10 2.84 -18.05 10.70
N LYS A 11 1.73 -17.47 11.18
CA LYS A 11 0.35 -17.63 10.68
C LYS A 11 -0.62 -16.74 11.46
N LYS A 12 -0.62 -15.43 11.17
CA LYS A 12 -1.81 -14.58 11.32
C LYS A 12 -1.99 -13.83 9.99
N LEU A 13 -2.68 -14.51 9.07
CA LEU A 13 -2.89 -14.04 7.68
C LEU A 13 -4.21 -13.27 7.51
N VAL A 14 -4.87 -12.90 8.61
CA VAL A 14 -6.16 -12.21 8.62
C VAL A 14 -6.08 -11.08 9.63
N ILE A 15 -5.72 -9.89 9.17
CA ILE A 15 -5.52 -8.73 10.05
C ILE A 15 -6.59 -7.65 9.83
N ASN A 16 -7.32 -7.64 8.71
CA ASN A 16 -8.49 -6.77 8.51
C ASN A 16 -9.60 -7.46 7.67
N LYS A 17 -10.50 -8.18 8.35
CA LYS A 17 -11.67 -8.85 7.76
C LYS A 17 -12.60 -7.95 6.92
N PRO A 18 -12.86 -6.66 7.26
CA PRO A 18 -13.87 -5.88 6.53
C PRO A 18 -13.38 -5.38 5.16
N VAL A 19 -12.12 -4.96 5.03
CA VAL A 19 -11.59 -4.47 3.74
C VAL A 19 -11.35 -5.63 2.78
N GLN A 20 -10.83 -6.74 3.28
CA GLN A 20 -10.67 -7.97 2.50
C GLN A 20 -12.01 -8.41 1.89
N ARG A 21 -13.08 -8.38 2.69
CA ARG A 21 -14.45 -8.72 2.25
C ARG A 21 -14.98 -7.75 1.19
N ARG A 22 -14.79 -6.43 1.35
CA ARG A 22 -15.23 -5.44 0.36
C ARG A 22 -14.57 -5.64 -1.00
N ILE A 23 -13.25 -5.91 -1.01
CA ILE A 23 -12.50 -6.17 -2.25
C ILE A 23 -12.92 -7.50 -2.88
N ILE A 24 -13.07 -8.56 -2.07
CA ILE A 24 -13.55 -9.87 -2.57
C ILE A 24 -14.91 -9.71 -3.24
N PHE A 25 -15.86 -9.02 -2.59
CA PHE A 25 -17.17 -8.79 -3.20
C PHE A 25 -17.06 -7.96 -4.47
N ALA A 26 -16.33 -6.84 -4.47
CA ALA A 26 -16.20 -6.00 -5.66
C ALA A 26 -15.63 -6.75 -6.87
N VAL A 27 -14.60 -7.56 -6.67
CA VAL A 27 -13.93 -8.31 -7.74
C VAL A 27 -14.70 -9.56 -8.16
N SER A 28 -15.38 -10.24 -7.22
CA SER A 28 -16.12 -11.47 -7.52
C SER A 28 -17.53 -11.21 -8.06
N PHE A 29 -18.16 -10.09 -7.70
CA PHE A 29 -19.58 -9.85 -7.98
C PHE A 29 -19.86 -9.74 -9.48
N VAL A 30 -19.05 -8.98 -10.22
CA VAL A 30 -19.19 -8.83 -11.68
C VAL A 30 -19.07 -10.16 -12.44
N PRO A 31 -18.02 -10.97 -12.25
CA PRO A 31 -17.91 -12.25 -12.94
C PRO A 31 -18.97 -13.26 -12.49
N ILE A 32 -19.39 -13.25 -11.22
CA ILE A 32 -20.53 -14.07 -10.76
C ILE A 32 -21.81 -13.68 -11.48
N LEU A 33 -22.09 -12.38 -11.60
CA LEU A 33 -23.24 -11.87 -12.36
C LEU A 33 -23.17 -12.26 -13.83
N GLY A 34 -21.99 -12.19 -14.44
CA GLY A 34 -21.75 -12.67 -15.80
C GLY A 34 -22.04 -14.17 -15.96
N LEU A 35 -21.58 -15.00 -15.02
CA LEU A 35 -21.84 -16.44 -15.00
C LEU A 35 -23.32 -16.76 -14.83
N VAL A 36 -24.01 -16.09 -13.90
CA VAL A 36 -25.44 -16.26 -13.69
C VAL A 36 -26.21 -15.80 -14.93
N GLY A 37 -25.86 -14.66 -15.51
CA GLY A 37 -26.47 -14.14 -16.73
C GLY A 37 -26.28 -15.07 -17.93
N ALA A 38 -25.06 -15.60 -18.13
CA ALA A 38 -24.78 -16.57 -19.17
C ALA A 38 -25.55 -17.87 -18.95
N THR A 39 -25.62 -18.37 -17.71
CA THR A 39 -26.40 -19.57 -17.36
C THR A 39 -27.88 -19.37 -17.68
N LEU A 40 -28.44 -18.22 -17.29
CA LEU A 40 -29.84 -17.90 -17.56
C LEU A 40 -30.10 -17.75 -19.05
N ALA A 41 -29.22 -17.08 -19.80
CA ALA A 41 -29.33 -16.92 -21.24
C ALA A 41 -29.34 -18.29 -21.94
N VAL A 42 -28.43 -19.19 -21.57
CA VAL A 42 -28.40 -20.54 -22.15
C VAL A 42 -29.63 -21.35 -21.75
N ALA A 43 -30.10 -21.26 -20.50
CA ALA A 43 -31.32 -21.94 -20.08
C ALA A 43 -32.56 -21.47 -20.86
N LEU A 44 -32.69 -20.16 -21.12
CA LEU A 44 -33.77 -19.59 -21.92
C LEU A 44 -33.70 -20.05 -23.39
N LEU A 45 -32.51 -19.99 -24.00
CA LEU A 45 -32.31 -20.46 -25.38
C LEU A 45 -32.57 -21.95 -25.52
N ALA A 46 -32.09 -22.75 -24.57
CA ALA A 46 -32.30 -24.19 -24.57
C ALA A 46 -33.78 -24.55 -24.37
N GLY A 47 -34.51 -23.81 -23.52
CA GLY A 47 -35.96 -23.94 -23.38
C GLY A 47 -36.69 -23.72 -24.71
N ARG A 48 -36.35 -22.65 -25.43
CA ARG A 48 -36.93 -22.35 -26.76
C ARG A 48 -36.67 -23.47 -27.78
N VAL A 49 -35.43 -23.96 -27.86
CA VAL A 49 -35.08 -25.06 -28.76
C VAL A 49 -35.80 -26.35 -28.39
N LEU A 50 -35.96 -26.61 -27.10
CA LEU A 50 -36.62 -27.82 -26.61
C LEU A 50 -38.13 -27.80 -26.86
N ASP A 51 -38.77 -26.64 -26.76
CA ASP A 51 -40.17 -26.45 -27.12
C ASP A 51 -40.40 -26.69 -28.61
N GLU A 52 -39.55 -26.11 -29.49
CA GLU A 52 -39.60 -26.34 -30.93
C GLU A 52 -39.40 -27.83 -31.27
N ALA A 53 -38.44 -28.49 -30.62
CA ALA A 53 -38.16 -29.91 -30.81
C ALA A 53 -39.31 -30.83 -30.36
N ARG A 54 -39.94 -30.53 -29.22
CA ARG A 54 -41.09 -31.29 -28.71
C ARG A 54 -42.28 -31.17 -29.66
N LEU A 55 -42.56 -29.98 -30.17
CA LEU A 55 -43.64 -29.75 -31.14
C LEU A 55 -43.39 -30.47 -32.48
N ALA A 56 -42.13 -30.66 -32.85
CA ALA A 56 -41.74 -31.38 -34.06
C ALA A 56 -41.56 -32.90 -33.86
N GLU A 57 -41.85 -33.45 -32.68
CA GLU A 57 -41.59 -34.85 -32.28
C GLU A 57 -40.13 -35.33 -32.52
N VAL A 58 -39.17 -34.40 -32.53
CA VAL A 58 -37.76 -34.71 -32.76
C VAL A 58 -37.09 -35.10 -31.44
N ASN A 59 -36.52 -36.30 -31.39
CA ASN A 59 -35.66 -36.70 -30.28
C ASN A 59 -34.25 -36.11 -30.43
N LEU A 60 -33.78 -35.35 -29.44
CA LEU A 60 -32.42 -34.81 -29.40
C LEU A 60 -31.55 -35.52 -28.35
N PRO A 61 -30.93 -36.66 -28.69
CA PRO A 61 -30.08 -37.40 -27.74
C PRO A 61 -28.82 -36.62 -27.32
N THR A 62 -28.35 -35.67 -28.15
CA THR A 62 -27.20 -34.80 -27.86
C THR A 62 -27.51 -33.68 -26.87
N LEU A 63 -28.78 -33.45 -26.52
CA LEU A 63 -29.17 -32.37 -25.62
C LEU A 63 -28.70 -32.63 -24.18
N ALA A 64 -28.88 -33.86 -23.68
CA ALA A 64 -28.46 -34.25 -22.34
C ALA A 64 -26.94 -34.08 -22.09
N PRO A 65 -26.02 -34.58 -22.96
CA PRO A 65 -24.60 -34.35 -22.76
C PRO A 65 -24.20 -32.87 -22.90
N LEU A 66 -24.95 -32.07 -23.68
CA LEU A 66 -24.73 -30.63 -23.79
C LEU A 66 -25.01 -29.93 -22.45
N PHE A 67 -26.13 -30.25 -21.78
CA PHE A 67 -26.44 -29.71 -20.45
C PHE A 67 -25.43 -30.13 -19.39
N VAL A 68 -24.98 -31.37 -19.42
CA VAL A 68 -23.93 -31.86 -18.50
C VAL A 68 -22.63 -31.10 -18.74
N SER A 69 -22.19 -30.94 -19.99
CA SER A 69 -21.00 -30.17 -20.35
C SER A 69 -21.10 -28.70 -19.88
N LEU A 70 -22.25 -28.07 -20.13
CA LEU A 70 -22.51 -26.69 -19.71
C LEU A 70 -22.47 -26.53 -18.18
N PHE A 71 -23.06 -27.48 -17.44
CA PHE A 71 -23.03 -27.47 -15.98
C PHE A 71 -21.60 -27.52 -15.45
N PHE A 72 -20.77 -28.43 -15.96
CA PHE A 72 -19.36 -28.52 -15.57
C PHE A 72 -18.56 -27.29 -16.00
N PHE A 73 -18.87 -26.70 -17.15
CA PHE A 73 -18.25 -25.45 -17.59
C PHE A 73 -18.54 -24.30 -16.61
N ILE A 74 -19.81 -24.10 -16.24
CA ILE A 74 -20.23 -23.07 -15.27
C ILE A 74 -19.58 -23.30 -13.91
N LEU A 75 -19.58 -24.55 -13.44
CA LEU A 75 -18.97 -24.91 -12.15
C LEU A 75 -17.47 -24.59 -12.14
N THR A 76 -16.76 -24.98 -13.20
CA THR A 76 -15.31 -24.76 -13.32
C THR A 76 -14.99 -23.28 -13.45
N ALA A 77 -15.73 -22.55 -14.29
CA ALA A 77 -15.57 -21.11 -14.46
C ALA A 77 -15.85 -20.36 -13.14
N GLY A 78 -16.91 -20.72 -12.42
CA GLY A 78 -17.22 -20.16 -11.10
C GLY A 78 -16.11 -20.41 -10.07
N ALA A 79 -15.56 -21.63 -10.03
CA ALA A 79 -14.44 -21.95 -9.17
C ALA A 79 -13.19 -21.12 -9.50
N LEU A 80 -12.86 -20.96 -10.78
CA LEU A 80 -11.73 -20.13 -11.23
C LEU A 80 -11.89 -18.67 -10.81
N VAL A 81 -13.10 -18.11 -10.94
CA VAL A 81 -13.41 -16.74 -10.52
C VAL A 81 -13.17 -16.56 -9.02
N VAL A 82 -13.68 -17.48 -8.19
CA VAL A 82 -13.50 -17.42 -6.74
C VAL A 82 -12.02 -17.49 -6.36
N VAL A 83 -11.26 -18.40 -6.99
CA VAL A 83 -9.82 -18.55 -6.76
C VAL A 83 -9.08 -17.27 -7.14
N GLN A 84 -9.39 -16.67 -8.30
CA GLN A 84 -8.76 -15.43 -8.75
C GLN A 84 -9.07 -14.25 -7.82
N ALA A 85 -10.33 -14.11 -7.39
CA ALA A 85 -10.72 -13.04 -6.47
C ALA A 85 -10.04 -13.17 -5.11
N LEU A 86 -9.92 -14.40 -4.58
CA LEU A 86 -9.17 -14.65 -3.34
C LEU A 86 -7.69 -14.27 -3.50
N ARG A 87 -7.04 -14.70 -4.60
CA ARG A 87 -5.64 -14.34 -4.87
C ARG A 87 -5.46 -12.83 -4.94
N TYR A 88 -6.31 -12.13 -5.68
CA TYR A 88 -6.25 -10.67 -5.79
C TYR A 88 -6.44 -9.97 -4.44
N SER A 89 -7.43 -10.40 -3.66
CA SER A 89 -7.69 -9.84 -2.32
C SER A 89 -6.47 -9.98 -1.40
N HIS A 90 -5.79 -11.13 -1.44
CA HIS A 90 -4.59 -11.36 -0.64
C HIS A 90 -3.42 -10.45 -1.04
N ARG A 91 -3.26 -10.14 -2.33
CA ARG A 91 -2.20 -9.25 -2.85
C ARG A 91 -2.41 -7.78 -2.48
N ILE A 92 -3.61 -7.38 -2.08
CA ILE A 92 -3.92 -5.98 -1.73
C ILE A 92 -4.07 -5.79 -0.21
N ALA A 93 -4.81 -6.69 0.45
CA ALA A 93 -5.18 -6.51 1.86
C ALA A 93 -3.98 -6.55 2.82
N GLY A 94 -3.01 -7.43 2.56
CA GLY A 94 -1.79 -7.52 3.37
C GLY A 94 -0.92 -6.26 3.28
N PRO A 95 -0.54 -5.83 2.07
CA PRO A 95 0.24 -4.61 1.85
C PRO A 95 -0.42 -3.36 2.39
N MET A 96 -1.72 -3.21 2.17
CA MET A 96 -2.49 -2.08 2.67
C MET A 96 -2.45 -1.99 4.19
N TYR A 97 -2.58 -3.12 4.90
CA TYR A 97 -2.47 -3.12 6.36
C TYR A 97 -1.09 -2.62 6.84
N ARG A 98 -0.02 -3.05 6.17
CA ARG A 98 1.35 -2.61 6.47
C ARG A 98 1.55 -1.13 6.21
N LEU A 99 0.95 -0.59 5.15
CA LEU A 99 0.95 0.86 4.87
C LEU A 99 0.22 1.63 5.98
N CYS A 100 -0.98 1.20 6.38
CA CYS A 100 -1.70 1.82 7.49
C CYS A 100 -0.89 1.80 8.80
N GLN A 101 -0.20 0.68 9.10
CA GLN A 101 0.65 0.59 10.28
C GLN A 101 1.87 1.53 10.19
N SER A 102 2.44 1.69 9.00
CA SER A 102 3.55 2.61 8.73
C SER A 102 3.12 4.06 8.95
N ILE A 103 1.96 4.45 8.44
CA ILE A 103 1.39 5.79 8.67
C ILE A 103 1.16 6.04 10.17
N LYS A 104 0.68 5.04 10.92
CA LYS A 104 0.53 5.16 12.39
C LYS A 104 1.86 5.33 13.13
N ARG A 105 2.98 4.84 12.60
CA ARG A 105 4.32 5.08 13.17
C ARG A 105 4.75 6.52 12.92
N ILE A 106 4.58 7.00 11.69
CA ILE A 106 4.85 8.40 11.29
C ILE A 106 4.05 9.37 12.17
N GLN A 107 2.76 9.10 12.40
CA GLN A 107 1.90 9.91 13.28
C GLN A 107 2.41 10.00 14.73
N LYS A 108 3.22 9.03 15.17
CA LYS A 108 3.84 9.02 16.51
C LYS A 108 5.22 9.67 16.54
N GLY A 109 5.68 10.23 15.41
CA GLY A 109 7.02 10.80 15.27
C GLY A 109 8.12 9.75 15.06
N ASP A 110 7.79 8.46 15.02
CA ASP A 110 8.75 7.42 14.63
C ASP A 110 8.93 7.48 13.12
N LEU A 111 10.07 8.00 12.68
CA LEU A 111 10.47 8.02 11.27
C LEU A 111 11.58 7.01 10.97
N ASP A 112 12.10 6.28 11.97
CA ASP A 112 13.29 5.44 11.80
C ASP A 112 12.97 4.05 11.26
N PHE A 113 12.37 4.03 10.08
CA PHE A 113 12.05 2.80 9.38
C PHE A 113 11.90 3.01 7.87
N HIS A 114 11.89 1.89 7.15
CA HIS A 114 11.67 1.85 5.71
C HIS A 114 10.51 0.91 5.39
N VAL A 115 9.60 1.36 4.53
CA VAL A 115 8.43 0.61 4.08
C VAL A 115 8.80 -0.22 2.87
N LYS A 116 8.93 -1.54 3.05
CA LYS A 116 9.16 -2.49 1.94
C LYS A 116 8.02 -3.49 1.81
N LEU A 117 7.33 -3.52 0.68
CA LEU A 117 6.33 -4.53 0.34
C LEU A 117 6.96 -5.78 -0.29
N ARG A 118 6.19 -6.87 -0.42
CA ARG A 118 6.67 -8.12 -1.03
C ARG A 118 6.61 -8.00 -2.56
N ASP A 119 7.48 -8.72 -3.25
CA ASP A 119 7.47 -8.76 -4.72
C ASP A 119 6.13 -9.27 -5.25
N GLY A 120 5.53 -8.49 -6.15
CA GLY A 120 4.21 -8.75 -6.72
C GLY A 120 3.03 -8.26 -5.87
N ASP A 121 3.26 -7.46 -4.83
CA ASP A 121 2.21 -6.66 -4.19
C ASP A 121 1.85 -5.45 -5.08
N GLU A 122 0.57 -5.10 -5.18
CA GLU A 122 0.09 -4.05 -6.11
C GLU A 122 0.32 -2.62 -5.59
N LEU A 123 0.77 -2.45 -4.34
CA LEU A 123 0.88 -1.13 -3.67
C LEU A 123 2.32 -0.65 -3.52
N THR A 124 3.26 -1.21 -4.29
CA THR A 124 4.69 -0.88 -4.24
C THR A 124 4.97 0.59 -4.50
N GLU A 125 4.26 1.20 -5.46
CA GLU A 125 4.39 2.63 -5.77
C GLU A 125 4.02 3.52 -4.56
N ILE A 126 2.92 3.19 -3.86
CA ILE A 126 2.52 3.89 -2.64
C ILE A 126 3.58 3.72 -1.53
N ALA A 127 4.17 2.53 -1.42
CA ALA A 127 5.25 2.31 -0.46
C ALA A 127 6.48 3.17 -0.77
N THR A 128 6.85 3.30 -2.04
CA THR A 128 7.93 4.18 -2.50
C THR A 128 7.64 5.64 -2.13
N GLU A 129 6.46 6.14 -2.45
CA GLU A 129 6.07 7.52 -2.14
C GLU A 129 6.02 7.78 -0.63
N LEU A 130 5.55 6.80 0.14
CA LEU A 130 5.56 6.88 1.60
C LEU A 130 6.99 6.94 2.17
N ASN A 131 7.94 6.24 1.57
CA ASN A 131 9.35 6.36 1.95
C ASN A 131 9.93 7.73 1.61
N HIS A 132 9.56 8.31 0.46
CA HIS A 132 9.94 9.68 0.12
C HIS A 132 9.40 10.67 1.15
N LEU A 133 8.13 10.54 1.55
CA LEU A 133 7.54 11.35 2.62
C LEU A 133 8.32 11.21 3.95
N ILE A 134 8.63 9.99 4.38
CA ILE A 134 9.43 9.76 5.61
C ILE A 134 10.79 10.47 5.50
N SER A 135 11.45 10.39 4.34
CA SER A 135 12.74 11.03 4.13
C SER A 135 12.67 12.55 4.19
N THR A 136 11.61 13.14 3.65
CA THR A 136 11.37 14.59 3.71
C THR A 136 11.10 15.04 5.14
N LEU A 137 10.22 14.33 5.87
CA LEU A 137 9.93 14.64 7.27
C LEU A 137 11.19 14.57 8.16
N LYS A 138 12.08 13.59 7.93
CA LYS A 138 13.37 13.52 8.64
C LYS A 138 14.26 14.74 8.36
N LYS A 139 14.29 15.23 7.11
CA LYS A 139 15.09 16.40 6.72
C LYS A 139 14.56 17.68 7.37
N GLU A 140 13.25 17.83 7.44
CA GLU A 140 12.57 18.97 8.09
C GLU A 140 12.63 18.90 9.63
N GLY A 141 13.34 17.94 10.21
CA GLY A 141 13.53 17.82 11.66
C GLY A 141 12.32 17.29 12.43
N PHE A 142 11.28 16.80 11.75
CA PHE A 142 10.16 16.14 12.41
C PHE A 142 10.64 14.87 13.13
N GLY A 143 10.24 14.69 14.39
CA GLY A 143 10.53 13.46 15.16
C GLY A 143 11.82 13.47 15.99
N LYS A 144 12.61 14.55 15.98
CA LYS A 144 13.68 14.75 16.98
C LYS A 144 13.06 15.21 18.32
N PRO A 145 13.49 14.66 19.47
CA PRO A 145 13.19 15.26 20.76
C PRO A 145 13.62 16.73 20.76
N GLN A 146 12.77 17.62 21.27
CA GLN A 146 12.97 19.07 21.27
C GLN A 146 14.30 19.51 21.92
N SER A 147 14.92 18.65 22.73
CA SER A 147 16.22 18.84 23.38
C SER A 147 17.44 18.82 22.45
N GLU A 148 17.35 18.26 21.24
CA GLU A 148 18.49 18.19 20.29
C GLU A 148 18.50 19.35 19.29
N LEU A 149 17.41 20.10 19.17
CA LEU A 149 17.33 21.27 18.30
C LEU A 149 17.97 22.50 18.94
N GLU A 150 18.02 22.56 20.28
CA GLU A 150 18.65 23.67 21.02
C GLU A 150 20.18 23.47 21.17
N SER A 151 20.69 22.23 21.18
CA SER A 151 22.13 21.96 21.37
C SER A 151 22.99 22.23 20.13
N GLY A 152 22.39 22.50 18.97
CA GLY A 152 23.10 22.76 17.71
C GLY A 152 23.47 24.22 17.46
N GLN A 153 22.96 25.16 18.28
CA GLN A 153 23.23 26.59 18.12
C GLN A 153 24.31 27.14 19.07
N GLU A 154 24.81 26.36 20.04
CA GLU A 154 25.74 26.86 21.06
C GLU A 154 27.23 26.56 20.79
N SER A 155 27.57 25.95 19.65
CA SER A 155 28.96 25.64 19.29
C SER A 155 29.50 26.45 18.11
N ALA A 156 29.05 27.68 17.92
CA ALA A 156 29.81 28.67 17.15
C ALA A 156 30.81 29.35 18.09
N PRO A 157 32.14 29.22 17.87
CA PRO A 157 33.09 29.92 18.70
C PRO A 157 32.98 31.42 18.41
N MET A 158 32.64 32.19 19.44
CA MET A 158 32.85 33.64 19.50
C MET A 158 34.35 33.90 19.50
N THR A 159 34.95 34.20 18.35
CA THR A 159 36.22 34.92 18.29
C THR A 159 35.93 36.41 18.38
N GLY A 160 36.28 37.00 19.53
CA GLY A 160 36.38 38.44 19.69
C GLY A 160 37.65 38.99 19.03
N GLU A 161 37.80 40.32 19.17
CA GLU A 161 38.83 41.21 18.58
C GLU A 161 38.38 41.74 17.19
N ASP A 162 38.04 43.02 16.97
CA ASP A 162 38.68 44.24 17.47
C ASP A 162 37.69 45.41 17.68
N LYS A 163 37.83 46.09 18.82
CA LYS A 163 37.32 47.44 19.05
C LYS A 163 38.42 48.43 18.65
N GLU A 164 38.38 48.95 17.44
CA GLU A 164 39.20 50.10 17.07
C GLU A 164 38.48 51.00 16.07
N GLU A 165 37.43 51.69 16.54
CA GLU A 165 36.84 52.79 15.78
C GLU A 165 36.20 53.82 16.73
N ALA A 166 37.00 54.36 17.66
CA ALA A 166 36.57 55.49 18.49
C ALA A 166 37.74 56.29 19.06
N ALA A 167 38.76 56.63 18.27
CA ALA A 167 39.82 57.53 18.75
C ALA A 167 40.66 58.20 17.64
N VAL A 168 40.08 58.68 16.54
CA VAL A 168 40.81 59.61 15.66
C VAL A 168 39.84 60.67 15.14
N LEU A 169 39.82 61.84 15.81
CA LEU A 169 39.56 63.19 15.29
C LEU A 169 39.14 64.12 16.43
N SER A 170 40.04 64.32 17.41
CA SER A 170 40.06 65.56 18.19
C SER A 170 41.43 65.75 18.83
N GLY A 171 42.13 66.81 18.42
CA GLY A 171 43.14 67.47 19.23
C GLY A 171 44.57 66.97 19.13
N SER A 172 45.30 67.42 18.10
CA SER A 172 46.75 67.65 18.20
C SER A 172 47.04 69.12 17.93
N GLN A 173 47.09 69.92 19.01
CA GLN A 173 47.85 71.17 19.02
C GLN A 173 49.04 71.02 19.97
N SER A 174 50.21 71.45 19.47
CA SER A 174 51.27 72.25 20.11
C SER A 174 52.68 71.68 19.85
N GLY A 175 53.57 72.57 19.39
CA GLY A 175 54.97 72.32 18.97
C GLY A 175 55.93 72.00 20.13
N PRO A 176 57.27 72.05 19.93
CA PRO A 176 57.95 73.31 19.60
C PRO A 176 59.25 73.21 18.75
N ASP A 177 59.76 74.39 18.36
CA ASP A 177 61.14 74.83 18.10
C ASP A 177 62.07 74.10 17.08
N ALA A 178 62.55 74.85 16.08
CA ALA A 178 63.97 75.27 15.94
C ALA A 178 64.34 75.72 14.51
N HIS A 179 64.87 76.95 14.44
CA HIS A 179 65.63 77.62 13.36
C HIS A 179 64.91 78.13 12.11
#